data_AF-A0A1X0NMC6-F1
#
_entry.id   AF-A0A1X0NMC6-F1
#
_cell.length_a   1.000
_cell.length_b   1.000
_cell.length_c   1.000
_cell.angle_alpha   90.00
_cell.angle_beta   90.00
_cell.angle_gamma   90.00
#
_symmetry.space_group_name_H-M   'P 1'
#
loop_
_entity.id
_entity.type
_entity.pdbx_description
1 polymer ?
#
loop_
_entity_poly.entity_id
_entity_poly.type
_entity_poly.pdbx_seq_one_letter_code
_entity_poly.pdbx_strand_id
1 'polypeptide(L)'
;MSGTGDYYFDSYSHYGIHMEMLKDYHRTTSYRDAIWRNAYLFKDKVVLDVGCGTGILSMFAAKAGARKVIGIDCSSVAVQARQIVKDNGFEDVITIIQGKVEDLQLDEKVDIIISEWMGYFLLYESMLNTVLYARDKWGTPDVKLFPDGANMYVCGISDEQYKQERFDVWDDVQGFDFSYFKRLSYIEPLIDTVSREQIATNTASLFSFDINTVREEDLAFTSEFTLAAARSDCVDALCVHFDTPFTAGHEAVVLSTTPLTAPTHWRQTVLYLHNPLRMKRGEQAKFRMCCRPNACNPRDLDIALHVEFDGELQSSHYDQDFRLR
;
A
#
# COMPACT_ATOMS: atom_id res chain seq x y z
N MET A 1 -29.47 4.78 1.27
CA MET A 1 -28.15 5.03 1.87
C MET A 1 -27.37 3.72 1.78
N SER A 2 -26.83 3.41 0.60
CA SER A 2 -25.83 2.36 0.44
C SER A 2 -24.54 2.92 1.01
N GLY A 3 -23.96 2.21 1.98
CA GLY A 3 -22.76 2.65 2.69
C GLY A 3 -21.56 2.68 1.75
N THR A 4 -20.59 3.54 2.04
CA THR A 4 -19.29 3.65 1.35
C THR A 4 -18.56 2.32 1.18
N GLY A 5 -18.88 1.32 2.02
CA GLY A 5 -18.40 -0.05 1.88
C GLY A 5 -18.75 -0.71 0.54
N ASP A 6 -19.96 -0.51 0.02
CA ASP A 6 -20.43 -1.19 -1.20
C ASP A 6 -19.70 -0.65 -2.45
N TYR A 7 -19.41 0.66 -2.51
CA TYR A 7 -18.75 1.28 -3.67
C TYR A 7 -17.33 0.77 -3.91
N TYR A 8 -16.54 0.60 -2.84
CA TYR A 8 -15.19 0.02 -2.93
C TYR A 8 -15.24 -1.40 -3.51
N PHE A 9 -16.07 -2.28 -2.96
CA PHE A 9 -16.15 -3.68 -3.41
C PHE A 9 -16.79 -3.84 -4.80
N ASP A 10 -17.74 -2.97 -5.14
CA ASP A 10 -18.34 -2.91 -6.47
C ASP A 10 -17.32 -2.49 -7.53
N SER A 11 -16.32 -1.68 -7.19
CA SER A 11 -15.26 -1.29 -8.13
C SER A 11 -14.41 -2.49 -8.59
N TYR A 12 -14.23 -3.50 -7.74
CA TYR A 12 -13.52 -4.76 -8.05
C TYR A 12 -14.35 -5.74 -8.88
N SER A 13 -15.61 -5.44 -9.19
CA SER A 13 -16.40 -6.27 -10.10
C SER A 13 -15.96 -6.12 -11.57
N HIS A 14 -15.28 -5.02 -11.89
CA HIS A 14 -14.90 -4.68 -13.26
C HIS A 14 -13.53 -5.27 -13.64
N TYR A 15 -13.41 -5.88 -14.83
CA TYR A 15 -12.17 -6.51 -15.28
C TYR A 15 -10.98 -5.53 -15.39
N GLY A 16 -11.24 -4.23 -15.53
CA GLY A 16 -10.22 -3.19 -15.71
C GLY A 16 -9.20 -3.11 -14.57
N ILE A 17 -9.66 -3.13 -13.31
CA ILE A 17 -8.77 -3.05 -12.14
C ILE A 17 -7.93 -4.33 -12.00
N HIS A 18 -8.53 -5.49 -12.24
CA HIS A 18 -7.82 -6.77 -12.26
C HIS A 18 -6.77 -6.83 -13.36
N MET A 19 -7.04 -6.24 -14.53
CA MET A 19 -6.06 -6.17 -15.61
C MET A 19 -4.86 -5.28 -15.23
N GLU A 20 -5.07 -4.15 -14.57
CA GLU A 20 -3.98 -3.30 -14.06
C GLU A 20 -3.12 -4.08 -13.06
N MET A 21 -3.75 -4.71 -12.07
CA MET A 21 -3.08 -5.53 -11.05
C MET A 21 -2.31 -6.72 -11.64
N LEU A 22 -2.88 -7.43 -12.62
CA LEU A 22 -2.22 -8.56 -13.28
C LEU A 22 -1.09 -8.15 -14.22
N LYS A 23 -1.17 -6.95 -14.83
CA LYS A 23 -0.09 -6.38 -15.66
C LYS A 23 1.04 -5.79 -14.83
N ASP A 24 0.80 -5.49 -13.55
CA ASP A 24 1.86 -5.20 -12.60
C ASP A 24 2.71 -6.47 -12.40
N TYR A 25 3.76 -6.56 -13.22
CA TYR A 25 4.64 -7.71 -13.28
C TYR A 25 5.40 -7.87 -11.97
N HIS A 26 5.90 -6.77 -11.39
CA HIS A 26 6.66 -6.83 -10.13
C HIS A 26 5.78 -7.32 -8.99
N ARG A 27 4.56 -6.77 -8.84
CA ARG A 27 3.58 -7.26 -7.87
C ARG A 27 3.37 -8.76 -8.03
N THR A 28 2.91 -9.18 -9.21
CA THR A 28 2.46 -10.55 -9.44
C THR A 28 3.61 -11.55 -9.36
N THR A 29 4.81 -11.17 -9.83
CA THR A 29 5.99 -12.05 -9.77
C THR A 29 6.64 -12.13 -8.40
N SER A 30 6.59 -11.07 -7.59
CA SER A 30 7.06 -11.16 -6.19
C SER A 30 6.26 -12.19 -5.39
N TYR A 31 4.93 -12.21 -5.49
CA TYR A 31 4.12 -13.26 -4.84
C TYR A 31 4.43 -14.65 -5.41
N ARG A 32 4.45 -14.77 -6.74
CA ARG A 32 4.77 -16.03 -7.42
C ARG A 32 6.10 -16.59 -6.94
N ASP A 33 7.14 -15.76 -6.91
CA ASP A 33 8.49 -16.18 -6.57
C ASP A 33 8.62 -16.44 -5.06
N ALA A 34 7.97 -15.64 -4.21
CA ALA A 34 7.90 -15.91 -2.77
C ALA A 34 7.27 -17.28 -2.48
N ILE A 35 6.20 -17.63 -3.19
CA ILE A 35 5.52 -18.92 -3.06
C ILE A 35 6.37 -20.06 -3.68
N TRP A 36 6.81 -19.93 -4.93
CA TRP A 36 7.45 -21.03 -5.67
C TRP A 36 8.88 -21.31 -5.22
N ARG A 37 9.67 -20.29 -4.87
CA ARG A 37 11.01 -20.50 -4.30
C ARG A 37 10.96 -21.12 -2.91
N ASN A 38 9.83 -20.98 -2.21
CA ASN A 38 9.57 -21.58 -0.92
C ASN A 38 8.48 -22.66 -0.97
N ALA A 39 8.32 -23.37 -2.10
CA ALA A 39 7.24 -24.36 -2.29
C ALA A 39 7.21 -25.46 -1.21
N TYR A 40 8.35 -25.76 -0.58
CA TYR A 40 8.44 -26.68 0.55
C TYR A 40 7.57 -26.27 1.74
N LEU A 41 7.28 -24.98 1.93
CA LEU A 41 6.35 -24.47 2.94
C LEU A 41 4.90 -24.76 2.59
N PHE A 42 4.55 -24.78 1.30
CA PHE A 42 3.19 -24.94 0.80
C PHE A 42 2.78 -26.40 0.69
N LYS A 43 3.75 -27.31 0.52
CA LYS A 43 3.47 -28.73 0.33
C LYS A 43 2.60 -29.30 1.47
N ASP A 44 1.50 -29.94 1.07
CA ASP A 44 0.52 -30.58 1.97
C ASP A 44 -0.17 -29.63 2.98
N LYS A 45 -0.11 -28.31 2.74
CA LYS A 45 -0.70 -27.27 3.61
C LYS A 45 -2.08 -26.79 3.18
N VAL A 46 -2.82 -26.22 4.13
CA VAL A 46 -4.05 -25.47 3.86
C VAL A 46 -3.72 -23.99 3.76
N VAL A 47 -4.09 -23.39 2.64
CA VAL A 47 -3.80 -21.99 2.32
C VAL A 47 -5.11 -21.19 2.23
N LEU A 48 -5.13 -20.02 2.83
CA LEU A 48 -6.20 -19.03 2.67
C LEU A 48 -5.71 -17.87 1.80
N ASP A 49 -6.45 -17.54 0.75
CA ASP A 49 -6.23 -16.38 -0.10
C ASP A 49 -7.31 -15.32 0.20
N VAL A 50 -6.93 -14.30 0.96
CA VAL A 50 -7.83 -13.22 1.41
C VAL A 50 -7.87 -12.12 0.36
N GLY A 51 -9.04 -11.89 -0.25
CA GLY A 51 -9.19 -10.99 -1.38
C GLY A 51 -8.67 -11.63 -2.68
N CYS A 52 -9.11 -12.87 -2.97
CA CYS A 52 -8.49 -13.68 -4.01
C CYS A 52 -8.65 -13.10 -5.43
N GLY A 53 -9.58 -12.17 -5.65
CA GLY A 53 -9.84 -11.52 -6.94
C GLY A 53 -10.06 -12.53 -8.05
N THR A 54 -9.14 -12.58 -9.01
CA THR A 54 -9.16 -13.52 -10.14
C THR A 54 -8.72 -14.94 -9.78
N GLY A 55 -8.27 -15.19 -8.56
CA GLY A 55 -7.73 -16.47 -8.10
C GLY A 55 -6.26 -16.71 -8.46
N ILE A 56 -5.53 -15.69 -8.93
CA ILE A 56 -4.14 -15.83 -9.38
C ILE A 56 -3.19 -16.32 -8.27
N LEU A 57 -3.31 -15.75 -7.06
CA LEU A 57 -2.46 -16.13 -5.92
C LEU A 57 -2.82 -17.53 -5.42
N SER A 58 -4.13 -17.84 -5.37
CA SER A 58 -4.62 -19.20 -5.12
C SER A 58 -4.01 -20.24 -6.06
N MET A 59 -3.95 -19.94 -7.36
CA MET A 59 -3.32 -20.83 -8.36
C MET A 59 -1.81 -20.96 -8.16
N PHE A 60 -1.11 -19.91 -7.73
CA PHE A 60 0.31 -20.01 -7.37
C PHE A 60 0.53 -20.95 -6.18
N ALA A 61 -0.30 -20.85 -5.14
CA ALA A 61 -0.25 -21.72 -3.97
C ALA A 61 -0.57 -23.19 -4.31
N ALA A 62 -1.61 -23.44 -5.09
CA ALA A 62 -1.95 -24.80 -5.56
C ALA A 62 -0.80 -25.41 -6.37
N LYS A 63 -0.21 -24.65 -7.30
CA LYS A 63 0.94 -25.09 -8.09
C LYS A 63 2.19 -25.36 -7.25
N ALA A 64 2.34 -24.71 -6.10
CA ALA A 64 3.41 -24.97 -5.14
C ALA A 64 3.20 -26.22 -4.28
N GLY A 65 2.07 -26.92 -4.43
CA GLY A 65 1.80 -28.19 -3.76
C GLY A 65 0.88 -28.07 -2.53
N ALA A 66 0.16 -26.97 -2.38
CA ALA A 66 -0.88 -26.86 -1.34
C ALA A 66 -1.88 -28.01 -1.44
N ARG A 67 -2.22 -28.61 -0.28
CA ARG A 67 -3.26 -29.65 -0.19
C ARG A 67 -4.63 -29.09 -0.54
N LYS A 68 -4.89 -27.87 -0.07
CA LYS A 68 -6.16 -27.17 -0.23
C LYS A 68 -5.90 -25.68 -0.21
N VAL A 69 -6.58 -24.95 -1.08
CA VAL A 69 -6.57 -23.49 -1.11
C VAL A 69 -8.00 -22.98 -1.03
N ILE A 70 -8.23 -22.02 -0.14
CA ILE A 70 -9.53 -21.37 0.05
C ILE A 70 -9.36 -19.92 -0.39
N GLY A 71 -9.94 -19.54 -1.52
CA GLY A 71 -9.97 -18.14 -1.96
C GLY A 71 -11.27 -17.49 -1.52
N ILE A 72 -11.18 -16.35 -0.84
CA ILE A 72 -12.35 -15.57 -0.42
C ILE A 72 -12.30 -14.21 -1.10
N ASP A 73 -13.39 -13.84 -1.76
CA ASP A 73 -13.57 -12.49 -2.28
C ASP A 73 -15.05 -12.09 -2.18
N CYS A 74 -15.34 -10.87 -1.74
CA CYS A 74 -16.73 -10.43 -1.61
C CYS A 74 -17.33 -9.91 -2.92
N SER A 75 -16.49 -9.55 -3.90
CA SER A 75 -16.90 -9.04 -5.19
C SER A 75 -17.40 -10.15 -6.13
N SER A 76 -18.14 -9.77 -7.16
CA SER A 76 -18.68 -10.71 -8.16
C SER A 76 -17.59 -11.40 -8.97
N VAL A 77 -16.35 -10.88 -8.98
CA VAL A 77 -15.18 -11.50 -9.65
C VAL A 77 -14.95 -12.95 -9.19
N ALA A 78 -15.39 -13.32 -7.98
CA ALA A 78 -15.34 -14.68 -7.46
C ALA A 78 -16.03 -15.70 -8.40
N VAL A 79 -17.05 -15.29 -9.16
CA VAL A 79 -17.71 -16.14 -10.16
C VAL A 79 -16.74 -16.48 -11.31
N GLN A 80 -16.05 -15.47 -11.84
CA GLN A 80 -15.04 -15.66 -12.88
C GLN A 80 -13.83 -16.43 -12.35
N ALA A 81 -13.40 -16.16 -11.11
CA ALA A 81 -12.30 -16.88 -10.47
C ALA A 81 -12.58 -18.40 -10.39
N ARG A 82 -13.80 -18.82 -10.05
CA ARG A 82 -14.18 -20.26 -10.09
C ARG A 82 -14.00 -20.85 -11.48
N GLN A 83 -14.43 -20.12 -12.52
CA GLN A 83 -14.30 -20.59 -13.89
C GLN A 83 -12.82 -20.67 -14.30
N ILE A 84 -12.00 -19.66 -13.98
CA ILE A 84 -10.56 -19.63 -14.26
C ILE A 84 -9.85 -20.79 -13.55
N VAL A 85 -10.14 -21.02 -12.27
CA VAL A 85 -9.59 -22.15 -11.49
C VAL A 85 -9.90 -23.48 -12.16
N LYS A 86 -11.15 -23.67 -12.60
CA LYS A 86 -11.58 -24.87 -13.31
C LYS A 86 -10.87 -25.03 -14.66
N ASP A 87 -10.80 -23.96 -15.46
CA ASP A 87 -10.17 -23.97 -16.78
C ASP A 87 -8.67 -24.32 -16.70
N ASN A 88 -8.03 -24.06 -15.55
CA ASN A 88 -6.63 -24.40 -15.30
C ASN A 88 -6.43 -25.73 -14.54
N GLY A 89 -7.50 -26.51 -14.33
CA GLY A 89 -7.42 -27.85 -13.74
C GLY A 89 -7.15 -27.87 -12.22
N PHE A 90 -7.49 -26.80 -11.51
CA PHE A 90 -7.29 -26.70 -10.06
C PHE A 90 -8.59 -26.81 -9.24
N GLU A 91 -9.71 -27.21 -9.85
CA GLU A 91 -11.02 -27.28 -9.17
C GLU A 91 -11.06 -28.23 -7.96
N ASP A 92 -10.23 -29.27 -7.97
CA ASP A 92 -10.13 -30.24 -6.85
C ASP A 92 -9.29 -29.73 -5.66
N VAL A 93 -8.49 -28.67 -5.87
CA VAL A 93 -7.56 -28.13 -4.86
C VAL A 93 -8.02 -26.76 -4.35
N ILE A 94 -8.56 -25.92 -5.23
CA ILE A 94 -8.93 -24.54 -4.91
C ILE A 94 -10.45 -24.42 -4.80
N THR A 95 -10.93 -23.96 -3.65
CA THR A 95 -12.34 -23.61 -3.43
C THR A 95 -12.46 -22.08 -3.33
N ILE A 96 -13.28 -21.47 -4.20
CA ILE A 96 -13.55 -20.02 -4.18
C ILE A 96 -14.91 -19.73 -3.55
N ILE A 97 -14.89 -18.95 -2.47
CA ILE A 97 -16.05 -18.52 -1.70
C ILE A 97 -16.32 -17.05 -1.99
N GLN A 98 -17.55 -16.74 -2.40
CA GLN A 98 -17.97 -15.35 -2.58
C GLN A 98 -18.60 -14.84 -1.28
N GLY A 99 -18.00 -13.85 -0.65
CA GLY A 99 -18.49 -13.27 0.61
C GLY A 99 -17.42 -12.46 1.34
N LYS A 100 -17.83 -11.75 2.39
CA LYS A 100 -16.90 -11.06 3.29
C LYS A 100 -16.26 -12.07 4.23
N VAL A 101 -14.96 -11.93 4.47
CA VAL A 101 -14.18 -12.81 5.37
C VAL A 101 -14.82 -12.85 6.76
N GLU A 102 -15.28 -11.70 7.25
CA GLU A 102 -15.85 -11.51 8.58
C GLU A 102 -17.17 -12.29 8.78
N ASP A 103 -17.92 -12.50 7.68
CA ASP A 103 -19.25 -13.15 7.69
C ASP A 103 -19.17 -14.68 7.49
N LEU A 104 -17.98 -15.22 7.25
CA LEU A 104 -17.79 -16.63 6.90
C LEU A 104 -17.30 -17.47 8.10
N GLN A 105 -17.37 -18.78 7.92
CA GLN A 105 -16.79 -19.78 8.82
C GLN A 105 -16.06 -20.84 8.00
N LEU A 106 -14.86 -21.22 8.44
CA LEU A 106 -14.07 -22.30 7.85
C LEU A 106 -14.10 -23.53 8.75
N ASP A 107 -14.06 -24.71 8.14
CA ASP A 107 -14.12 -26.00 8.84
C ASP A 107 -12.78 -26.39 9.50
N GLU A 108 -11.67 -25.84 9.02
CA GLU A 108 -10.32 -26.14 9.51
C GLU A 108 -9.49 -24.86 9.65
N LYS A 109 -8.50 -24.91 10.55
CA LYS A 109 -7.47 -23.87 10.68
C LYS A 109 -6.55 -23.89 9.47
N VAL A 110 -6.00 -22.74 9.10
CA VAL A 110 -5.14 -22.58 7.92
C VAL A 110 -3.68 -22.43 8.33
N ASP A 111 -2.78 -23.07 7.58
CA ASP A 111 -1.33 -23.04 7.83
C ASP A 111 -0.68 -21.79 7.26
N ILE A 112 -1.23 -21.26 6.16
CA ILE A 112 -0.68 -20.12 5.42
C ILE A 112 -1.82 -19.19 5.03
N ILE A 113 -1.62 -17.88 5.18
CA ILE A 113 -2.48 -16.86 4.62
C ILE A 113 -1.68 -16.06 3.59
N ILE A 114 -2.18 -16.03 2.36
CA ILE A 114 -1.68 -15.19 1.28
C ILE A 114 -2.69 -14.08 1.04
N SER A 115 -2.23 -12.85 0.85
CA SER A 115 -3.12 -11.74 0.52
C SER A 115 -2.32 -10.61 -0.08
N GLU A 116 -2.87 -10.01 -1.13
CA GLU A 116 -2.45 -8.70 -1.61
C GLU A 116 -3.43 -7.67 -1.04
N TRP A 117 -3.09 -7.21 0.15
CA TRP A 117 -3.93 -6.34 0.98
C TRP A 117 -3.51 -4.86 0.91
N MET A 118 -2.34 -4.60 0.33
CA MET A 118 -1.69 -3.30 0.39
C MET A 118 -2.46 -2.28 -0.45
N GLY A 119 -2.69 -1.12 0.15
CA GLY A 119 -3.30 0.01 -0.53
C GLY A 119 -2.30 1.07 -0.95
N TYR A 120 -2.80 2.19 -1.47
CA TYR A 120 -1.96 3.39 -1.60
C TYR A 120 -1.48 3.85 -0.22
N PHE A 121 -0.32 4.50 -0.14
CA PHE A 121 0.30 4.84 1.13
C PHE A 121 0.39 3.62 2.10
N LEU A 122 0.48 2.40 1.56
CA LEU A 122 0.36 1.10 2.22
C LEU A 122 -1.02 0.80 2.86
N LEU A 123 -1.60 1.79 3.55
CA LEU A 123 -2.74 1.60 4.46
C LEU A 123 -4.06 2.15 3.92
N TYR A 124 -4.06 3.07 2.94
CA TYR A 124 -5.30 3.65 2.40
C TYR A 124 -6.00 2.66 1.48
N GLU A 125 -7.30 2.44 1.71
CA GLU A 125 -8.07 1.40 1.02
C GLU A 125 -7.46 -0.01 1.13
N SER A 126 -6.66 -0.25 2.18
CA SER A 126 -6.05 -1.56 2.44
C SER A 126 -7.05 -2.57 3.01
N MET A 127 -6.74 -3.85 2.82
CA MET A 127 -7.46 -4.97 3.43
C MET A 127 -6.74 -5.54 4.67
N LEU A 128 -5.79 -4.79 5.25
CA LEU A 128 -4.95 -5.29 6.34
C LEU A 128 -5.80 -5.76 7.53
N ASN A 129 -6.80 -5.00 7.95
CA ASN A 129 -7.67 -5.39 9.08
C ASN A 129 -8.37 -6.73 8.82
N THR A 130 -8.79 -7.00 7.59
CA THR A 130 -9.39 -8.28 7.19
C THR A 130 -8.36 -9.41 7.21
N VAL A 131 -7.10 -9.15 6.84
CA VAL A 131 -6.00 -10.12 6.97
C VAL A 131 -5.71 -10.43 8.44
N LEU A 132 -5.65 -9.41 9.32
CA LEU A 132 -5.44 -9.61 10.75
C LEU A 132 -6.60 -10.40 11.37
N TYR A 133 -7.84 -10.10 10.99
CA TYR A 133 -9.02 -10.86 11.40
C TYR A 133 -8.90 -12.34 10.99
N ALA A 134 -8.51 -12.61 9.73
CA ALA A 134 -8.34 -13.98 9.25
C ALA A 134 -7.20 -14.71 9.96
N ARG A 135 -6.07 -14.03 10.23
CA ARG A 135 -4.94 -14.54 11.02
C ARG A 135 -5.43 -15.00 12.40
N ASP A 136 -6.12 -14.12 13.12
CA ASP A 136 -6.53 -14.36 14.50
C ASP A 136 -7.65 -15.41 14.59
N LYS A 137 -8.61 -15.37 13.67
CA LYS A 137 -9.77 -16.29 13.67
C LYS A 137 -9.41 -17.67 13.14
N TRP A 138 -8.66 -17.76 12.04
CA TRP A 138 -8.48 -19.02 11.28
C TRP A 138 -7.04 -19.49 11.17
N GLY A 139 -6.05 -18.66 11.45
CA GLY A 139 -4.66 -19.10 11.51
C GLY A 139 -4.44 -20.16 12.58
N THR A 140 -3.55 -21.11 12.28
CA THR A 140 -2.88 -21.91 13.32
C THR A 140 -1.98 -21.01 14.18
N PRO A 141 -1.54 -21.46 15.37
CA PRO A 141 -0.61 -20.67 16.20
C PRO A 141 0.69 -20.27 15.49
N ASP A 142 1.13 -21.08 14.51
CA ASP A 142 2.34 -20.87 13.71
C ASP A 142 2.01 -20.49 12.25
N VAL A 143 0.84 -19.88 12.00
CA VAL A 143 0.40 -19.50 10.66
C VAL A 143 1.45 -18.62 9.99
N LYS A 144 1.75 -18.90 8.72
CA LYS A 144 2.69 -18.09 7.92
C LYS A 144 1.92 -17.11 7.06
N LEU A 145 2.32 -15.84 7.09
CA LEU A 145 1.73 -14.78 6.28
C LEU A 145 2.58 -14.48 5.05
N PHE A 146 1.94 -14.20 3.93
CA PHE A 146 2.60 -13.79 2.68
C PHE A 146 1.91 -12.54 2.13
N PRO A 147 2.54 -11.35 2.23
CA PRO A 147 3.79 -11.05 2.97
C PRO A 147 3.61 -11.16 4.50
N ASP A 148 4.71 -11.13 5.25
CA ASP A 148 4.73 -11.20 6.73
C ASP A 148 5.28 -9.94 7.40
N GLY A 149 5.85 -9.01 6.64
CA GLY A 149 6.23 -7.68 7.13
C GLY A 149 5.80 -6.59 6.15
N ALA A 150 5.78 -5.36 6.64
CA ALA A 150 5.65 -4.19 5.79
C ALA A 150 6.47 -3.02 6.34
N ASN A 151 7.14 -2.30 5.45
CA ASN A 151 7.98 -1.15 5.76
C ASN A 151 7.59 0.02 4.85
N MET A 152 7.34 1.18 5.45
CA MET A 152 7.12 2.45 4.77
C MET A 152 8.40 3.28 4.86
N TYR A 153 8.68 4.00 3.80
CA TYR A 153 9.85 4.85 3.63
C TYR A 153 9.45 6.20 3.08
N VAL A 154 10.25 7.22 3.39
CA VAL A 154 10.03 8.58 2.95
C VAL A 154 11.32 9.22 2.46
N CYS A 155 11.23 9.97 1.36
CA CYS A 155 12.29 10.85 0.89
C CYS A 155 11.71 12.19 0.42
N GLY A 156 12.51 13.24 0.43
CA GLY A 156 12.17 14.53 -0.13
C GLY A 156 12.44 14.57 -1.63
N ILE A 157 11.52 15.17 -2.38
CA ILE A 157 11.61 15.29 -3.83
C ILE A 157 11.51 16.75 -4.26
N SER A 158 12.16 17.07 -5.38
CA SER A 158 11.92 18.30 -6.14
C SER A 158 10.92 18.00 -7.26
N ASP A 159 9.87 18.80 -7.33
CA ASP A 159 8.79 18.63 -8.31
C ASP A 159 8.16 19.97 -8.73
N GLU A 160 9.03 20.90 -9.12
CA GLU A 160 8.63 22.26 -9.53
C GLU A 160 7.64 22.23 -10.70
N GLN A 161 7.85 21.36 -11.69
CA GLN A 161 7.00 21.29 -12.87
C GLN A 161 5.56 20.90 -12.50
N TYR A 162 5.38 19.83 -11.73
CA TYR A 162 4.04 19.40 -11.34
C TYR A 162 3.36 20.44 -10.45
N LYS A 163 4.13 21.09 -9.57
CA LYS A 163 3.61 22.20 -8.75
C LYS A 163 3.03 23.32 -9.63
N GLN A 164 3.74 23.72 -10.67
CA GLN A 164 3.25 24.74 -11.60
C GLN A 164 1.97 24.28 -12.32
N GLU A 165 1.96 23.05 -12.82
CA GLU A 165 0.84 22.51 -13.62
C GLU A 165 -0.43 22.23 -12.79
N ARG A 166 -0.31 22.00 -11.48
CA ARG A 166 -1.43 21.50 -10.66
C ARG A 166 -1.80 22.37 -9.47
N PHE A 167 -0.90 23.25 -9.03
CA PHE A 167 -1.18 24.19 -7.95
C PHE A 167 -1.27 25.62 -8.49
N ASP A 168 -0.26 26.08 -9.25
CA ASP A 168 -0.21 27.47 -9.72
C ASP A 168 -1.24 27.76 -10.82
N VAL A 169 -1.74 26.72 -11.51
CA VAL A 169 -2.89 26.82 -12.44
C VAL A 169 -4.14 27.42 -11.79
N TRP A 170 -4.28 27.30 -10.47
CA TRP A 170 -5.42 27.84 -9.73
C TRP A 170 -5.26 29.30 -9.33
N ASP A 171 -4.10 29.91 -9.50
CA ASP A 171 -3.89 31.31 -9.14
C ASP A 171 -4.69 32.25 -10.06
N ASP A 172 -4.80 31.89 -11.34
CA ASP A 172 -5.66 32.56 -12.31
C ASP A 172 -6.30 31.54 -13.27
N VAL A 173 -7.62 31.38 -13.14
CA VAL A 173 -8.41 30.57 -14.06
C VAL A 173 -9.27 31.51 -14.90
N GLN A 174 -8.76 31.91 -16.06
CA GLN A 174 -9.45 32.80 -17.00
C GLN A 174 -9.79 34.18 -16.40
N GLY A 175 -8.88 34.76 -15.61
CA GLY A 175 -9.08 36.05 -14.93
C GLY A 175 -9.77 35.96 -13.56
N PHE A 176 -10.02 34.75 -13.04
CA PHE A 176 -10.68 34.52 -11.75
C PHE A 176 -9.71 33.85 -10.75
N ASP A 177 -9.71 34.35 -9.51
CA ASP A 177 -8.92 33.79 -8.40
C ASP A 177 -9.55 32.48 -7.90
N PHE A 178 -8.85 31.36 -8.15
CA PHE A 178 -9.22 30.02 -7.69
C PHE A 178 -8.29 29.53 -6.57
N SER A 179 -7.59 30.42 -5.87
CA SER A 179 -6.64 30.08 -4.79
C SER A 179 -7.23 29.20 -3.68
N TYR A 180 -8.56 29.17 -3.52
CA TYR A 180 -9.22 28.22 -2.63
C TYR A 180 -9.02 26.77 -3.09
N PHE A 181 -9.15 26.47 -4.38
CA PHE A 181 -8.85 25.15 -4.94
C PHE A 181 -7.38 24.79 -4.74
N LYS A 182 -6.45 25.74 -4.94
CA LYS A 182 -5.02 25.55 -4.62
C LYS A 182 -4.81 25.06 -3.18
N ARG A 183 -5.46 25.70 -2.21
CA ARG A 183 -5.38 25.30 -0.79
C ARG A 183 -5.97 23.90 -0.54
N LEU A 184 -7.06 23.55 -1.23
CA LEU A 184 -7.64 22.20 -1.14
C LEU A 184 -6.73 21.13 -1.75
N SER A 185 -6.03 21.45 -2.84
CA SER A 185 -5.09 20.51 -3.49
C SER A 185 -3.92 20.10 -2.60
N TYR A 186 -3.53 20.92 -1.61
CA TYR A 186 -2.50 20.56 -0.64
C TYR A 186 -2.97 19.58 0.44
N ILE A 187 -4.29 19.44 0.61
CA ILE A 187 -4.87 18.50 1.58
C ILE A 187 -4.83 17.08 1.00
N GLU A 188 -4.96 16.91 -0.31
CA GLU A 188 -5.04 15.60 -0.94
C GLU A 188 -3.66 15.12 -1.41
N PRO A 189 -3.13 14.02 -0.84
CA PRO A 189 -1.93 13.39 -1.37
C PRO A 189 -2.13 12.94 -2.82
N LEU A 190 -1.08 13.08 -3.63
CA LEU A 190 -1.10 12.60 -5.00
C LEU A 190 -0.60 11.16 -5.07
N ILE A 191 -1.25 10.33 -5.87
CA ILE A 191 -0.74 9.01 -6.27
C ILE A 191 -0.14 9.13 -7.67
N ASP A 192 1.19 9.16 -7.77
CA ASP A 192 1.87 9.24 -9.06
C ASP A 192 3.28 8.60 -9.01
N THR A 193 3.86 8.38 -10.19
CA THR A 193 5.22 7.85 -10.34
C THR A 193 6.22 8.97 -10.14
N VAL A 194 7.11 8.79 -9.17
CA VAL A 194 8.24 9.68 -8.90
C VAL A 194 9.48 9.13 -9.61
N SER A 195 10.15 9.99 -10.38
CA SER A 195 11.40 9.64 -11.05
C SER A 195 12.58 9.67 -10.07
N ARG A 196 13.62 8.89 -10.36
CA ARG A 196 14.85 8.86 -9.55
C ARG A 196 15.49 10.25 -9.45
N GLU A 197 15.42 11.03 -10.51
CA GLU A 197 16.02 12.36 -10.63
C GLU A 197 15.34 13.36 -9.69
N GLN A 198 14.05 13.18 -9.39
CA GLN A 198 13.32 14.06 -8.47
C GLN A 198 13.79 13.91 -7.02
N ILE A 199 14.37 12.77 -6.62
CA ILE A 199 14.78 12.51 -5.24
C ILE A 199 15.95 13.42 -4.84
N ALA A 200 15.70 14.30 -3.86
CA ALA A 200 16.63 15.34 -3.41
C ALA A 200 17.30 15.01 -2.06
N THR A 201 16.81 14.02 -1.31
CA THR A 201 17.32 13.66 0.03
C THR A 201 17.75 12.19 0.11
N ASN A 202 18.30 11.76 1.25
CA ASN A 202 18.29 10.34 1.59
C ASN A 202 16.86 9.83 1.79
N THR A 203 16.70 8.52 1.77
CA THR A 203 15.48 7.85 2.22
C THR A 203 15.58 7.55 3.72
N ALA A 204 14.50 7.81 4.46
CA ALA A 204 14.36 7.45 5.86
C ALA A 204 13.25 6.40 6.06
N SER A 205 13.37 5.60 7.11
CA SER A 205 12.29 4.71 7.56
C SER A 205 11.16 5.55 8.14
N LEU A 206 9.93 5.30 7.71
CA LEU A 206 8.74 5.98 8.20
C LEU A 206 8.03 5.12 9.24
N PHE A 207 7.62 3.90 8.87
CA PHE A 207 6.85 3.03 9.77
C PHE A 207 7.03 1.58 9.33
N SER A 208 7.19 0.67 10.29
CA SER A 208 7.39 -0.75 10.01
C SER A 208 6.58 -1.58 10.98
N PHE A 209 6.00 -2.68 10.49
CA PHE A 209 5.28 -3.62 11.33
C PHE A 209 5.43 -5.07 10.84
N ASP A 210 5.43 -5.97 11.81
CA ASP A 210 5.39 -7.42 11.60
C ASP A 210 3.92 -7.87 11.58
N ILE A 211 3.47 -8.38 10.44
CA ILE A 211 2.07 -8.77 10.23
C ILE A 211 1.71 -9.97 11.11
N ASN A 212 2.69 -10.75 11.58
CA ASN A 212 2.44 -11.86 12.52
C ASN A 212 1.96 -11.36 13.90
N THR A 213 2.31 -10.13 14.30
CA THR A 213 2.09 -9.63 15.67
C THR A 213 1.33 -8.32 15.76
N VAL A 214 1.31 -7.51 14.71
CA VAL A 214 0.63 -6.20 14.68
C VAL A 214 -0.86 -6.34 14.97
N ARG A 215 -1.41 -5.33 15.67
CA ARG A 215 -2.83 -5.17 15.93
C ARG A 215 -3.37 -3.93 15.23
N GLU A 216 -4.68 -3.87 15.06
CA GLU A 216 -5.33 -2.72 14.42
C GLU A 216 -5.02 -1.40 15.13
N GLU A 217 -4.94 -1.41 16.47
CA GLU A 217 -4.56 -0.22 17.25
C GLU A 217 -3.14 0.30 16.95
N ASP A 218 -2.23 -0.57 16.50
CA ASP A 218 -0.83 -0.21 16.21
C ASP A 218 -0.69 0.51 14.86
N LEU A 219 -1.72 0.43 13.99
CA LEU A 219 -1.71 1.04 12.66
C LEU A 219 -1.96 2.55 12.71
N ALA A 220 -2.45 3.07 13.83
CA ALA A 220 -2.47 4.49 14.12
C ALA A 220 -1.12 4.90 14.74
N PHE A 221 -0.19 5.38 13.91
CA PHE A 221 1.19 5.59 14.32
C PHE A 221 1.60 7.06 14.37
N THR A 222 2.65 7.34 15.13
CA THR A 222 3.44 8.58 15.05
C THR A 222 4.89 8.20 14.80
N SER A 223 5.53 8.85 13.84
CA SER A 223 6.91 8.62 13.46
C SER A 223 7.68 9.92 13.36
N GLU A 224 8.90 9.90 13.88
CA GLU A 224 9.86 11.00 13.74
C GLU A 224 11.00 10.54 12.82
N PHE A 225 11.28 11.32 11.78
CA PHE A 225 12.32 11.01 10.82
C PHE A 225 13.08 12.28 10.41
N THR A 226 14.28 12.08 9.88
CA THR A 226 15.15 13.17 9.43
C THR A 226 15.58 12.91 8.00
N LEU A 227 15.47 13.95 7.16
CA LEU A 227 15.93 13.92 5.79
C LEU A 227 17.10 14.89 5.62
N ALA A 228 18.21 14.35 5.16
CA ALA A 228 19.40 15.09 4.77
C ALA A 228 19.41 15.32 3.26
N ALA A 229 19.62 16.57 2.85
CA ALA A 229 19.70 16.94 1.44
C ALA A 229 20.92 16.27 0.77
N ALA A 230 20.67 15.44 -0.23
CA ALA A 230 21.71 14.78 -1.03
C ALA A 230 22.37 15.76 -2.01
N ARG A 231 21.64 16.80 -2.41
CA ARG A 231 22.07 17.91 -3.27
C ARG A 231 21.41 19.21 -2.81
N SER A 232 21.98 20.35 -3.21
CA SER A 232 21.36 21.66 -2.94
C SER A 232 20.21 21.88 -3.90
N ASP A 233 18.99 21.91 -3.40
CA ASP A 233 17.77 21.93 -4.20
C ASP A 233 16.55 22.36 -3.35
N CYS A 234 15.40 22.53 -3.99
CA CYS A 234 14.12 22.71 -3.31
C CYS A 234 13.47 21.34 -3.04
N VAL A 235 13.07 21.08 -1.80
CA VAL A 235 12.22 19.94 -1.44
C VAL A 235 10.76 20.42 -1.48
N ASP A 236 10.08 20.10 -2.57
CA ASP A 236 8.70 20.53 -2.85
C ASP A 236 7.66 19.59 -2.21
N ALA A 237 8.00 18.32 -2.06
CA ALA A 237 7.11 17.30 -1.51
C ALA A 237 7.89 16.19 -0.80
N LEU A 238 7.16 15.41 0.01
CA LEU A 238 7.62 14.13 0.53
C LEU A 238 7.04 12.99 -0.32
N CYS A 239 7.90 12.13 -0.85
CA CYS A 239 7.54 10.90 -1.54
C CYS A 239 7.56 9.73 -0.55
N VAL A 240 6.39 9.13 -0.33
CA VAL A 240 6.24 7.94 0.50
C VAL A 240 6.02 6.72 -0.38
N HIS A 241 6.77 5.67 -0.06
CA HIS A 241 6.68 4.36 -0.70
C HIS A 241 6.83 3.26 0.35
N PHE A 242 6.60 2.02 -0.03
CA PHE A 242 6.69 0.88 0.87
C PHE A 242 7.33 -0.34 0.23
N ASP A 243 7.77 -1.27 1.06
CA ASP A 243 8.01 -2.65 0.69
C ASP A 243 7.33 -3.64 1.65
N THR A 244 7.09 -4.84 1.14
CA THR A 244 6.53 -5.95 1.90
C THR A 244 7.40 -7.18 1.71
N PRO A 245 8.30 -7.49 2.66
CA PRO A 245 9.12 -8.68 2.57
C PRO A 245 8.28 -9.95 2.80
N PHE A 246 8.77 -11.05 2.23
CA PHE A 246 8.30 -12.41 2.44
C PHE A 246 9.42 -13.19 3.15
N THR A 247 9.43 -13.15 4.49
CA THR A 247 10.50 -13.71 5.34
C THR A 247 10.15 -15.05 5.98
N ALA A 248 8.91 -15.52 5.79
CA ALA A 248 8.43 -16.77 6.35
C ALA A 248 9.17 -18.04 5.87
N GLY A 249 9.87 -17.94 4.72
CA GLY A 249 10.67 -19.01 4.11
C GLY A 249 12.16 -18.70 4.05
N HIS A 250 12.96 -19.66 3.56
CA HIS A 250 14.42 -19.52 3.49
C HIS A 250 14.86 -18.52 2.40
N GLU A 251 14.13 -18.47 1.28
CA GLU A 251 14.43 -17.60 0.16
C GLU A 251 13.62 -16.30 0.29
N ALA A 252 14.25 -15.25 0.81
CA ALA A 252 13.61 -13.96 0.97
C ALA A 252 13.30 -13.32 -0.39
N VAL A 253 12.06 -12.87 -0.54
CA VAL A 253 11.58 -12.05 -1.66
C VAL A 253 11.04 -10.75 -1.07
N VAL A 254 11.13 -9.65 -1.82
CA VAL A 254 10.61 -8.35 -1.39
C VAL A 254 9.83 -7.73 -2.55
N LEU A 255 8.56 -7.44 -2.32
CA LEU A 255 7.80 -6.55 -3.18
C LEU A 255 8.10 -5.13 -2.73
N SER A 256 8.55 -4.26 -3.63
CA SER A 256 8.90 -2.88 -3.33
C SER A 256 8.24 -1.93 -4.32
N THR A 257 7.80 -0.79 -3.82
CA THR A 257 7.21 0.31 -4.58
C THR A 257 8.16 1.51 -4.67
N THR A 258 9.46 1.28 -4.45
CA THR A 258 10.45 2.36 -4.47
C THR A 258 10.52 3.06 -5.83
N PRO A 259 10.67 4.40 -5.86
CA PRO A 259 10.89 5.16 -7.10
C PRO A 259 12.25 4.82 -7.78
N LEU A 260 13.08 4.00 -7.14
CA LEU A 260 14.38 3.57 -7.68
C LEU A 260 14.27 2.38 -8.64
N THR A 261 13.09 1.76 -8.77
CA THR A 261 12.80 0.60 -9.62
C THR A 261 11.63 0.89 -10.56
N ALA A 262 11.27 -0.09 -11.41
CA ALA A 262 10.12 0.05 -12.30
C ALA A 262 8.84 0.32 -11.48
N PRO A 263 7.95 1.22 -11.95
CA PRO A 263 6.73 1.56 -11.23
C PRO A 263 5.79 0.35 -11.09
N THR A 264 5.22 0.21 -9.91
CA THR A 264 4.08 -0.66 -9.62
C THR A 264 2.78 0.14 -9.80
N HIS A 265 1.62 -0.53 -9.78
CA HIS A 265 0.33 0.15 -9.86
C HIS A 265 0.05 1.07 -8.67
N TRP A 266 0.61 0.78 -7.49
CA TRP A 266 0.57 1.67 -6.33
C TRP A 266 1.32 2.99 -6.54
N ARG A 267 2.29 3.00 -7.47
CA ARG A 267 3.20 4.13 -7.68
C ARG A 267 3.81 4.59 -6.35
N GLN A 268 3.84 5.90 -6.10
CA GLN A 268 4.20 6.50 -4.81
C GLN A 268 3.12 7.47 -4.36
N THR A 269 3.09 7.76 -3.07
CA THR A 269 2.22 8.78 -2.48
C THR A 269 3.03 10.05 -2.23
N VAL A 270 2.63 11.16 -2.84
CA VAL A 270 3.34 12.44 -2.81
C VAL A 270 2.58 13.44 -1.95
N LEU A 271 3.23 13.89 -0.88
CA LEU A 271 2.73 14.86 0.10
C LEU A 271 3.38 16.22 -0.18
N TYR A 272 2.68 17.08 -0.94
CA TYR A 272 3.18 18.40 -1.30
C TYR A 272 3.27 19.33 -0.08
N LEU A 273 4.43 19.92 0.14
CA LEU A 273 4.66 20.82 1.26
C LEU A 273 4.07 22.20 0.96
N HIS A 274 3.32 22.77 1.92
CA HIS A 274 2.84 24.15 1.83
C HIS A 274 3.99 25.13 1.63
N ASN A 275 5.07 24.93 2.41
CA ASN A 275 6.29 25.71 2.31
C ASN A 275 7.43 24.76 1.93
N PRO A 276 7.76 24.66 0.63
CA PRO A 276 8.92 23.91 0.18
C PRO A 276 10.20 24.32 0.92
N LEU A 277 11.09 23.35 1.14
CA LEU A 277 12.32 23.55 1.90
C LEU A 277 13.49 23.79 0.95
N ARG A 278 14.09 24.98 1.04
CA ARG A 278 15.29 25.34 0.27
C ARG A 278 16.52 24.85 1.01
N MET A 279 16.96 23.64 0.68
CA MET A 279 18.04 22.95 1.40
C MET A 279 19.36 23.03 0.62
N LYS A 280 20.46 23.28 1.32
CA LYS A 280 21.81 23.01 0.81
C LYS A 280 22.21 21.57 1.10
N ARG A 281 23.07 21.01 0.24
CA ARG A 281 23.63 19.67 0.43
C ARG A 281 24.18 19.49 1.85
N GLY A 282 23.71 18.44 2.52
CA GLY A 282 24.11 18.07 3.89
C GLY A 282 23.27 18.72 5.00
N GLU A 283 22.46 19.73 4.70
CA GLU A 283 21.46 20.24 5.65
C GLU A 283 20.38 19.19 5.93
N GLN A 284 19.78 19.28 7.11
CA GLN A 284 18.81 18.30 7.60
C GLN A 284 17.52 18.98 8.00
N ALA A 285 16.41 18.39 7.61
CA ALA A 285 15.07 18.74 8.07
C ALA A 285 14.51 17.58 8.91
N LYS A 286 13.90 17.91 10.04
CA LYS A 286 13.24 16.95 10.92
C LYS A 286 11.74 17.01 10.68
N PHE A 287 11.12 15.85 10.78
CA PHE A 287 9.70 15.69 10.54
C PHE A 287 9.11 14.81 11.63
N ARG A 288 7.86 15.11 12.00
CA ARG A 288 7.03 14.23 12.81
C ARG A 288 5.71 14.01 12.07
N MET A 289 5.45 12.78 11.66
CA MET A 289 4.24 12.39 10.95
C MET A 289 3.35 11.53 11.84
N CYS A 290 2.08 11.86 11.94
CA CYS A 290 1.06 11.03 12.56
C CYS A 290 0.04 10.60 11.50
N CYS A 291 -0.22 9.30 11.40
CA CYS A 291 -1.22 8.73 10.49
C CYS A 291 -2.26 7.96 11.30
N ARG A 292 -3.53 8.16 11.00
CA ARG A 292 -4.64 7.46 11.66
C ARG A 292 -5.85 7.34 10.74
N PRO A 293 -6.69 6.30 10.93
CA PRO A 293 -7.99 6.24 10.30
C PRO A 293 -8.83 7.49 10.62
N ASN A 294 -9.55 8.00 9.62
CA ASN A 294 -10.44 9.14 9.82
C ASN A 294 -11.64 8.76 10.70
N ALA A 295 -12.06 9.69 11.56
CA ALA A 295 -13.13 9.46 12.53
C ALA A 295 -14.52 9.26 11.91
N CYS A 296 -14.78 9.83 10.73
CA CYS A 296 -16.07 9.70 10.04
C CYS A 296 -16.09 8.53 9.05
N ASN A 297 -14.99 8.30 8.34
CA ASN A 297 -14.84 7.20 7.42
C ASN A 297 -13.51 6.47 7.68
N PRO A 298 -13.52 5.32 8.37
CA PRO A 298 -12.30 4.59 8.74
C PRO A 298 -11.44 4.11 7.55
N ARG A 299 -11.95 4.16 6.32
CA ARG A 299 -11.16 3.88 5.10
C ARG A 299 -10.32 5.05 4.63
N ASP A 300 -10.68 6.27 5.02
CA ASP A 300 -9.88 7.47 4.75
C ASP A 300 -8.76 7.57 5.79
N LEU A 301 -7.65 8.19 5.42
CA LEU A 301 -6.53 8.44 6.33
C LEU A 301 -6.37 9.94 6.61
N ASP A 302 -6.29 10.30 7.89
CA ASP A 302 -5.83 11.62 8.32
C ASP A 302 -4.32 11.55 8.61
N ILE A 303 -3.54 12.38 7.92
CA ILE A 303 -2.08 12.45 8.06
C ILE A 303 -1.71 13.86 8.53
N ALA A 304 -1.17 13.98 9.74
CA ALA A 304 -0.64 15.23 10.27
C ALA A 304 0.89 15.23 10.16
N LEU A 305 1.48 16.30 9.63
CA LEU A 305 2.91 16.46 9.42
C LEU A 305 3.40 17.73 10.12
N HIS A 306 4.34 17.56 11.04
CA HIS A 306 5.14 18.66 11.59
C HIS A 306 6.46 18.72 10.84
N VAL A 307 6.89 19.93 10.45
CA VAL A 307 8.13 20.20 9.75
C VAL A 307 8.99 21.15 10.57
N GLU A 308 10.22 20.76 10.87
CA GLU A 308 11.25 21.60 11.47
C GLU A 308 12.48 21.66 10.56
N PHE A 309 12.78 22.84 10.04
CA PHE A 309 13.95 23.05 9.20
C PHE A 309 14.60 24.40 9.52
N ASP A 310 15.88 24.36 9.86
CA ASP A 310 16.73 25.54 10.03
C ASP A 310 17.97 25.38 9.16
N GLY A 311 17.88 25.87 7.92
CA GLY A 311 18.97 25.92 6.96
C GLY A 311 19.56 27.32 6.80
N GLU A 312 20.62 27.43 6.02
CA GLU A 312 21.28 28.71 5.73
C GLU A 312 20.37 29.67 4.96
N LEU A 313 19.50 29.14 4.09
CA LEU A 313 18.66 29.92 3.18
C LEU A 313 17.25 30.16 3.71
N GLN A 314 16.79 29.36 4.67
CA GLN A 314 15.41 29.35 5.16
C GLN A 314 15.34 28.72 6.55
N SER A 315 14.48 29.29 7.40
CA SER A 315 13.98 28.65 8.61
C SER A 315 12.47 28.47 8.46
N SER A 316 11.96 27.27 8.75
CA SER A 316 10.55 26.92 8.61
C SER A 316 10.14 25.92 9.67
N HIS A 317 9.11 26.28 10.43
CA HIS A 317 8.52 25.48 11.50
C HIS A 317 7.00 25.57 11.35
N TYR A 318 6.36 24.49 10.93
CA TYR A 318 4.92 24.50 10.69
C TYR A 318 4.30 23.10 10.76
N ASP A 319 2.99 23.08 10.97
CA ASP A 319 2.15 21.91 10.84
C ASP A 319 1.36 21.96 9.53
N GLN A 320 1.16 20.81 8.91
CA GLN A 320 0.35 20.62 7.73
C GLN A 320 -0.44 19.31 7.84
N ASP A 321 -1.71 19.37 7.48
CA ASP A 321 -2.59 18.20 7.46
C ASP A 321 -2.87 17.77 6.02
N PHE A 322 -2.92 16.45 5.82
CA PHE A 322 -3.36 15.80 4.60
C PHE A 322 -4.50 14.82 4.91
N ARG A 323 -5.33 14.55 3.91
CA ARG A 323 -6.38 13.55 3.96
C ARG A 323 -6.40 12.74 2.67
N LEU A 324 -6.21 11.43 2.80
CA LEU A 324 -6.37 10.46 1.72
C LEU A 324 -7.83 9.95 1.79
N ARG A 325 -8.61 10.24 0.74
CA ARG A 325 -10.05 9.99 0.63
C ARG A 325 -10.41 9.59 -0.79
#